data_AF-A0A3D3JYS8-F1
#
_entry.id   AF-A0A3D3JYS8-F1
#
_cell.length_a   1.000
_cell.length_b   1.000
_cell.length_c   1.000
_cell.angle_alpha   90.00
_cell.angle_beta   90.00
_cell.angle_gamma   90.00
#
_symmetry.space_group_name_H-M   'P 1'
#
loop_
_entity.id
_entity.type
_entity.pdbx_description
1 polymer ?
#
loop_
_entity_poly.entity_id
_entity_poly.type
_entity_poly.pdbx_seq_one_letter_code
_entity_poly.pdbx_strand_id
1 'polypeptide(L)'
;MRKFLIVFLLVFGAKVFSQQNLQVVSATDFNFPKIKSSITMPVKIPLSEIANIINNSVPQLVFQDDSYTDNDNDQFKVKVWKTRPIRLVGGTNQNLLIEVPLKIWAEKGIGTFGVYTYQNTTFETVMYFNSQLTFNNNWTMNTKTQPMGLKWVTKPVLDYGKIKVPITNLVESSLKKQQADFCKTIDEMMLKQLNFQQYAIMAWNQFSQPFNVSEEYNTWLKITPIAVNISPLVFYGNQIEANIGIDTFSETFTGQKPAASPLIKTIANFNSVQALPQKFLLQTTANIPFTEATAIAEKMFLNKEFDFREGKSKIKIT
;
A
#
# COMPACT_ATOMS: atom_id res chain seq x y z
N MET A 1 -61.87 30.16 -66.35
CA MET A 1 -61.23 28.85 -66.59
C MET A 1 -59.73 29.04 -66.64
N ARG A 2 -59.03 28.70 -65.56
CA ARG A 2 -57.63 29.08 -65.31
C ARG A 2 -56.81 27.79 -65.25
N LYS A 3 -55.99 27.54 -66.28
CA LYS A 3 -55.14 26.35 -66.41
C LYS A 3 -53.93 26.50 -65.48
N PHE A 4 -53.70 25.53 -64.59
CA PHE A 4 -52.45 25.39 -63.85
C PHE A 4 -51.58 24.33 -64.53
N LEU A 5 -50.39 24.74 -64.94
CA LEU A 5 -49.37 23.95 -65.62
C LEU A 5 -48.54 23.22 -64.54
N ILE A 6 -48.60 21.88 -64.52
CA ILE A 6 -47.73 21.07 -63.65
C ILE A 6 -46.48 20.71 -64.46
N VAL A 7 -45.32 21.19 -64.02
CA VAL A 7 -44.02 20.84 -64.58
C VAL A 7 -43.52 19.58 -63.88
N PHE A 8 -43.31 18.53 -64.66
CA PHE A 8 -42.72 17.26 -64.24
C PHE A 8 -41.19 17.41 -64.25
N LEU A 9 -40.52 17.35 -63.10
CA LEU A 9 -39.06 17.35 -63.02
C LEU A 9 -38.56 15.92 -62.76
N LEU A 10 -38.09 15.28 -63.83
CA LEU A 10 -37.44 13.98 -63.85
C LEU A 10 -36.06 14.10 -63.18
N VAL A 11 -35.92 13.60 -61.95
CA VAL A 11 -34.61 13.43 -61.31
C VAL A 11 -34.10 12.03 -61.65
N PHE A 12 -33.08 12.01 -62.51
CA PHE A 12 -32.29 10.85 -62.90
C PHE A 12 -31.58 10.25 -61.68
N GLY A 13 -31.74 8.94 -61.45
CA GLY A 13 -31.10 8.24 -60.35
C GLY A 13 -29.59 8.05 -60.57
N ALA A 14 -28.78 8.65 -59.71
CA ALA A 14 -27.38 8.26 -59.57
C ALA A 14 -27.30 7.00 -58.69
N LYS A 15 -26.93 5.86 -59.27
CA LYS A 15 -26.53 4.67 -58.50
C LYS A 15 -25.16 4.94 -57.88
N VAL A 16 -25.15 5.40 -56.64
CA VAL A 16 -23.95 5.36 -55.80
C VAL A 16 -23.80 3.93 -55.30
N PHE A 17 -22.84 3.21 -55.85
CA PHE A 17 -22.36 1.95 -55.28
C PHE A 17 -21.74 2.27 -53.91
N SER A 18 -22.48 2.00 -52.84
CA SER A 18 -21.91 1.94 -51.49
C SER A 18 -21.09 0.65 -51.39
N GLN A 19 -19.77 0.76 -51.29
CA GLN A 19 -18.96 -0.31 -50.74
C GLN A 19 -19.41 -0.52 -49.30
N GLN A 20 -20.15 -1.62 -49.05
CA GLN A 20 -20.25 -2.16 -47.71
C GLN A 20 -18.81 -2.48 -47.28
N ASN A 21 -18.28 -1.67 -46.35
CA ASN A 21 -17.15 -2.08 -45.54
C ASN A 21 -17.52 -3.44 -44.95
N LEU A 22 -16.78 -4.48 -45.33
CA LEU A 22 -16.75 -5.72 -44.59
C LEU A 22 -16.40 -5.34 -43.16
N GLN A 23 -17.40 -5.39 -42.27
CA GLN A 23 -17.12 -5.40 -40.85
C GLN A 23 -16.23 -6.62 -40.64
N VAL A 24 -14.94 -6.37 -40.41
CA VAL A 24 -14.10 -7.30 -39.69
C VAL A 24 -14.89 -7.58 -38.41
N VAL A 25 -15.38 -8.80 -38.29
CA VAL A 25 -16.05 -9.27 -37.07
C VAL A 25 -14.96 -9.25 -36.01
N SER A 26 -14.81 -8.10 -35.37
CA SER A 26 -14.06 -7.95 -34.14
C SER A 26 -14.60 -8.98 -33.15
N ALA A 27 -13.67 -9.72 -32.52
CA ALA A 27 -13.88 -10.76 -31.52
C ALA A 27 -15.32 -10.85 -31.02
N THR A 28 -15.99 -11.97 -31.31
CA THR A 28 -17.30 -12.30 -30.74
C THR A 28 -17.30 -11.95 -29.25
N ASP A 29 -18.11 -10.97 -28.86
CA ASP A 29 -18.36 -10.60 -27.47
C ASP A 29 -19.03 -11.79 -26.78
N PHE A 30 -18.22 -12.75 -26.34
CA PHE A 30 -18.67 -13.85 -25.52
C PHE A 30 -19.14 -13.27 -24.19
N ASN A 31 -20.46 -13.22 -23.99
CA ASN A 31 -21.05 -12.77 -22.74
C ASN A 31 -21.10 -13.94 -21.75
N PHE A 32 -20.10 -14.02 -20.88
CA PHE A 32 -20.06 -15.05 -19.85
C PHE A 32 -21.00 -14.70 -18.70
N PRO A 33 -21.62 -15.71 -18.05
CA PRO A 33 -22.27 -15.48 -16.77
C PRO A 33 -21.21 -14.98 -15.77
N LYS A 34 -21.44 -13.79 -15.21
CA LYS A 34 -20.52 -13.17 -14.27
C LYS A 34 -20.69 -13.76 -12.88
N ILE A 35 -19.86 -14.75 -12.55
CA ILE A 35 -19.87 -15.41 -11.25
C ILE A 35 -18.90 -14.68 -10.32
N LYS A 36 -19.43 -14.18 -9.19
CA LYS A 36 -18.61 -13.46 -8.21
C LYS A 36 -17.64 -14.43 -7.54
N SER A 37 -16.36 -14.05 -7.59
CA SER A 37 -15.27 -14.68 -6.87
C SER A 37 -14.77 -13.75 -5.78
N SER A 38 -14.14 -14.32 -4.75
CA SER A 38 -13.55 -13.55 -3.66
C SER A 38 -12.16 -14.10 -3.35
N ILE A 39 -11.17 -13.22 -3.44
CA ILE A 39 -9.77 -13.52 -3.18
C ILE A 39 -9.37 -12.80 -1.91
N THR A 40 -9.06 -13.54 -0.85
CA THR A 40 -8.59 -12.96 0.42
C THR A 40 -7.09 -13.21 0.56
N MET A 41 -6.35 -12.13 0.80
CA MET A 41 -4.90 -12.14 1.01
C MET A 41 -4.57 -11.56 2.39
N PRO A 42 -3.95 -12.34 3.29
CA PRO A 42 -3.37 -11.80 4.51
C PRO A 42 -2.09 -11.04 4.17
N VAL A 43 -1.99 -9.80 4.63
CA VAL A 43 -0.80 -8.95 4.50
C VAL A 43 -0.20 -8.75 5.88
N LYS A 44 1.11 -8.95 5.97
CA LYS A 44 1.90 -8.72 7.18
C LYS A 44 2.97 -7.70 6.87
N ILE A 45 2.99 -6.61 7.62
CA ILE A 45 3.93 -5.51 7.47
C ILE A 45 4.85 -5.52 8.69
N PRO A 46 6.12 -5.91 8.54
CA PRO A 46 7.08 -5.88 9.64
C PRO A 46 7.33 -4.44 10.09
N LEU A 47 7.18 -4.17 11.38
CA LEU A 47 7.48 -2.85 11.97
C LEU A 47 8.97 -2.51 11.84
N SER A 48 9.85 -3.49 11.68
CA SER A 48 11.27 -3.28 11.41
C SER A 48 11.51 -2.53 10.10
N GLU A 49 10.69 -2.76 9.07
CA GLU A 49 10.83 -2.07 7.79
C GLU A 49 10.47 -0.59 7.94
N ILE A 50 9.35 -0.31 8.60
CA ILE A 50 8.92 1.06 8.94
C ILE A 50 10.00 1.74 9.80
N ALA A 51 10.52 1.04 10.81
CA ALA A 51 11.56 1.55 11.69
C ALA A 51 12.84 1.88 10.92
N ASN A 52 13.28 1.03 10.00
CA ASN A 52 14.46 1.27 9.18
C ASN A 52 14.32 2.53 8.32
N ILE A 53 13.15 2.71 7.70
CA ILE A 53 12.89 3.89 6.85
C ILE A 53 12.88 5.18 7.68
N ILE A 54 12.22 5.17 8.85
CA ILE A 54 12.25 6.30 9.78
C ILE A 54 13.69 6.58 10.22
N ASN A 55 14.44 5.54 10.57
CA ASN A 55 15.82 5.70 11.01
C ASN A 55 16.76 6.28 9.94
N ASN A 56 16.52 5.97 8.67
CA ASN A 56 17.25 6.54 7.54
C ASN A 56 16.81 7.97 7.21
N SER A 57 15.57 8.32 7.53
CA SER A 57 14.99 9.66 7.28
C SER A 57 15.31 10.65 8.40
N VAL A 58 15.50 10.18 9.63
CA VAL A 58 15.86 11.02 10.79
C VAL A 58 17.39 11.13 10.89
N PRO A 59 17.97 12.33 10.76
CA PRO A 59 19.42 12.55 10.90
C PRO A 59 19.93 12.16 12.29
N GLN A 60 21.23 11.87 12.41
CA GLN A 60 21.83 11.52 13.70
C GLN A 60 21.77 12.66 14.71
N LEU A 61 22.05 13.90 14.28
CA LEU A 61 21.78 15.10 15.04
C LEU A 61 20.30 15.48 14.81
N VAL A 62 19.53 15.34 15.86
CA VAL A 62 18.08 15.46 15.83
C VAL A 62 17.64 16.90 16.14
N PHE A 63 18.37 17.58 17.01
CA PHE A 63 18.12 18.97 17.40
C PHE A 63 19.41 19.66 17.84
N GLN A 64 19.54 20.96 17.56
CA GLN A 64 20.66 21.80 17.98
C GLN A 64 20.17 23.21 18.27
N ASP A 65 20.52 23.71 19.46
CA ASP A 65 20.39 25.08 19.89
C ASP A 65 21.77 25.57 20.36
N ASP A 66 22.28 26.60 19.67
CA ASP A 66 23.58 27.22 19.92
C ASP A 66 23.44 28.68 20.38
N SER A 67 22.28 29.11 20.86
CA SER A 67 22.09 30.45 21.40
C SER A 67 22.06 30.43 22.94
N TYR A 68 22.46 31.53 23.57
CA TYR A 68 22.33 31.73 25.02
C TYR A 68 21.24 32.75 25.36
N THR A 69 20.70 33.42 24.34
CA THR A 69 19.92 34.65 24.47
C THR A 69 18.46 34.50 24.04
N ASP A 70 18.13 33.39 23.40
CA ASP A 70 16.77 32.99 23.06
C ASP A 70 16.06 32.38 24.29
N ASN A 71 14.75 32.14 24.16
CA ASN A 71 13.90 31.59 25.22
C ASN A 71 14.04 32.33 26.58
N ASP A 72 13.89 33.65 26.56
CA ASP A 72 14.00 34.53 27.74
C ASP A 72 15.41 34.59 28.35
N ASN A 73 16.45 34.56 27.50
CA ASN A 73 17.85 34.70 27.90
C ASN A 73 18.27 33.62 28.91
N ASP A 74 17.93 32.38 28.60
CA ASP A 74 18.08 31.23 29.50
C ASP A 74 19.53 30.76 29.67
N GLN A 75 20.49 31.33 28.93
CA GLN A 75 21.92 30.99 28.98
C GLN A 75 22.16 29.50 28.78
N PHE A 76 21.42 28.86 27.88
CA PHE A 76 21.39 27.41 27.72
C PHE A 76 21.55 26.97 26.26
N LYS A 77 22.55 26.12 26.00
CA LYS A 77 22.73 25.45 24.70
C LYS A 77 22.43 23.97 24.82
N VAL A 78 21.90 23.36 23.77
CA VAL A 78 21.62 21.92 23.76
C VAL A 78 21.82 21.31 22.37
N LYS A 79 22.41 20.12 22.35
CA LYS A 79 22.52 19.27 21.15
C LYS A 79 22.01 17.89 21.46
N VAL A 80 21.17 17.36 20.59
CA VAL A 80 20.47 16.09 20.77
C VAL A 80 20.83 15.16 19.63
N TRP A 81 21.39 14.00 19.95
CA TRP A 81 21.71 12.95 19.00
C TRP A 81 20.91 11.69 19.27
N LYS A 82 20.54 10.99 18.20
CA LYS A 82 20.05 9.62 18.26
C LYS A 82 21.23 8.67 18.52
N THR A 83 21.15 7.82 19.56
CA THR A 83 22.24 6.88 19.90
C THR A 83 22.04 5.47 19.36
N ARG A 84 20.79 5.07 19.18
CA ARG A 84 20.41 3.75 18.65
C ARG A 84 19.21 3.90 17.71
N PRO A 85 18.95 2.92 16.82
CA PRO A 85 17.78 2.95 15.97
C PRO A 85 16.48 3.12 16.79
N ILE A 86 15.60 3.99 16.30
CA ILE A 86 14.22 4.14 16.78
C ILE A 86 13.54 2.78 16.68
N ARG A 87 12.93 2.32 17.78
CA ARG A 87 12.22 1.03 17.82
C ARG A 87 10.71 1.27 17.79
N LEU A 88 10.02 0.45 17.02
CA LEU A 88 8.56 0.43 16.90
C LEU A 88 8.04 -0.91 17.40
N VAL A 89 6.97 -0.89 18.20
CA VAL A 89 6.28 -2.08 18.71
C VAL A 89 4.77 -1.85 18.62
N GLY A 90 4.03 -2.88 18.23
CA GLY A 90 2.57 -2.88 18.22
C GLY A 90 2.00 -2.88 19.64
N GLY A 91 1.10 -1.94 19.92
CA GLY A 91 0.31 -1.89 21.14
C GLY A 91 -1.04 -2.63 21.00
N THR A 92 -1.89 -2.51 22.02
CA THR A 92 -3.15 -3.27 22.12
C THR A 92 -4.37 -2.57 21.50
N ASN A 93 -4.28 -1.27 21.20
CA ASN A 93 -5.43 -0.43 20.81
C ASN A 93 -5.22 0.25 19.43
N GLN A 94 -4.74 -0.51 18.44
CA GLN A 94 -4.40 0.04 17.11
C GLN A 94 -3.36 1.17 17.16
N ASN A 95 -2.40 1.00 18.06
CA ASN A 95 -1.38 1.98 18.34
C ASN A 95 0.02 1.39 18.19
N LEU A 96 0.99 2.26 17.97
CA LEU A 96 2.41 1.94 17.97
C LEU A 96 3.10 2.61 19.15
N LEU A 97 3.87 1.81 19.88
CA LEU A 97 4.78 2.28 20.91
C LEU A 97 6.14 2.53 20.26
N ILE A 98 6.65 3.73 20.47
CA ILE A 98 7.88 4.22 19.83
C ILE A 98 8.91 4.52 20.91
N GLU A 99 10.08 3.91 20.81
CA GLU A 99 11.22 4.17 21.67
C GLU A 99 12.29 4.95 20.90
N VAL A 100 12.65 6.13 21.42
CA VAL A 100 13.67 7.00 20.84
C VAL A 100 14.80 7.20 21.86
N PRO A 101 15.94 6.49 21.70
CA PRO A 101 17.10 6.64 22.56
C PRO A 101 17.98 7.80 22.10
N LEU A 102 18.27 8.71 23.03
CA LEU A 102 18.93 9.99 22.78
C LEU A 102 20.14 10.18 23.69
N LYS A 103 21.18 10.80 23.14
CA LYS A 103 22.30 11.40 23.87
C LYS A 103 22.20 12.89 23.71
N ILE A 104 22.37 13.61 24.81
CA ILE A 104 22.16 15.03 24.85
C ILE A 104 23.39 15.66 25.49
N TRP A 105 23.95 16.66 24.82
CA TRP A 105 24.94 17.57 25.38
C TRP A 105 24.22 18.86 25.69
N ALA A 106 24.41 19.37 26.91
CA ALA A 106 23.84 20.63 27.32
C ALA A 106 24.89 21.47 28.01
N GLU A 107 24.85 22.77 27.78
CA GLU A 107 25.73 23.75 28.40
C GLU A 107 24.89 24.88 29.00
N LYS A 108 25.21 25.26 30.23
CA LYS A 108 24.45 26.26 30.99
C LYS A 108 25.40 27.26 31.62
N GLY A 109 25.09 28.54 31.44
CA GLY A 109 25.64 29.63 32.23
C GLY A 109 24.92 29.76 33.57
N ILE A 110 25.66 29.76 34.68
CA ILE A 110 25.19 30.15 36.02
C ILE A 110 25.90 31.43 36.42
N GLY A 111 25.13 32.46 36.81
CA GLY A 111 25.66 33.76 37.14
C GLY A 111 24.58 34.81 37.35
N THR A 112 24.96 35.97 37.88
CA THR A 112 24.08 37.13 38.11
C THR A 112 24.78 38.40 37.62
N PHE A 113 24.01 39.47 37.35
CA PHE A 113 24.55 40.77 36.92
C PHE A 113 25.45 40.74 35.66
N GLY A 114 25.17 39.86 34.70
CA GLY A 114 25.89 39.81 33.42
C GLY A 114 27.23 39.06 33.44
N VAL A 115 27.62 38.48 34.58
CA VAL A 115 28.79 37.60 34.69
C VAL A 115 28.33 36.16 34.81
N TYR A 116 28.61 35.33 33.81
CA TYR A 116 28.19 33.92 33.76
C TYR A 116 29.40 32.98 33.71
N THR A 117 29.34 31.91 34.49
CA THR A 117 30.25 30.77 34.36
C THR A 117 29.52 29.64 33.68
N TYR A 118 30.09 29.12 32.59
CA TYR A 118 29.48 28.04 31.81
C TYR A 118 30.06 26.69 32.21
N GLN A 119 29.18 25.72 32.36
CA GLN A 119 29.54 24.31 32.45
C GLN A 119 28.66 23.50 31.51
N ASN A 120 29.20 22.39 31.04
CA ASN A 120 28.46 21.45 30.21
C ASN A 120 28.35 20.07 30.86
N THR A 121 27.38 19.31 30.38
CA THR A 121 27.15 17.93 30.77
C THR A 121 26.66 17.15 29.56
N THR A 122 27.04 15.88 29.50
CA THR A 122 26.49 14.93 28.52
C THR A 122 25.74 13.84 29.27
N PHE A 123 24.58 13.47 28.75
CA PHE A 123 23.71 12.51 29.40
C PHE A 123 22.84 11.77 28.37
N GLU A 124 22.17 10.72 28.83
CA GLU A 124 21.41 9.82 27.97
C GLU A 124 20.00 9.63 28.52
N THR A 125 19.03 9.62 27.61
CA THR A 125 17.62 9.47 27.92
C THR A 125 16.92 8.67 26.84
N VAL A 126 15.83 8.02 27.21
CA VAL A 126 14.96 7.32 26.27
C VAL A 126 13.59 7.99 26.33
N MET A 127 13.12 8.51 25.20
CA MET A 127 11.77 9.04 25.07
C MET A 127 10.84 7.95 24.57
N TYR A 128 9.62 7.95 25.11
CA TYR A 128 8.57 7.04 24.71
C TYR A 128 7.42 7.84 24.11
N PHE A 129 6.89 7.36 22.98
CA PHE A 129 5.73 7.93 22.32
C PHE A 129 4.69 6.84 22.05
N ASN A 130 3.43 7.25 22.03
CA ASN A 130 2.30 6.43 21.63
C ASN A 130 1.67 7.05 20.39
N SER A 131 1.66 6.34 19.28
CA SER A 131 1.05 6.78 18.03
C SER A 131 -0.21 5.99 17.74
N GLN A 132 -1.36 6.65 17.71
CA GLN A 132 -2.62 6.04 17.27
C GLN A 132 -2.69 6.10 15.74
N LEU A 133 -3.06 4.99 15.10
CA LEU A 133 -3.22 4.92 13.64
C LEU A 133 -4.69 4.69 13.29
N THR A 134 -5.15 5.39 12.27
CA THR A 134 -6.49 5.23 11.70
C THR A 134 -6.37 5.11 10.19
N PHE A 135 -6.77 3.97 9.65
CA PHE A 135 -6.82 3.74 8.20
C PHE A 135 -8.24 3.97 7.69
N ASN A 136 -8.40 5.02 6.88
CA ASN A 136 -9.70 5.44 6.36
C ASN A 136 -10.00 4.76 5.02
N ASN A 137 -11.29 4.55 4.73
CA ASN A 137 -11.78 3.88 3.51
C ASN A 137 -11.33 4.54 2.19
N ASN A 138 -10.92 5.81 2.24
CA ASN A 138 -10.37 6.53 1.09
C ASN A 138 -8.86 6.33 0.90
N TRP A 139 -8.30 5.27 1.48
CA TRP A 139 -6.87 4.93 1.44
C TRP A 139 -5.94 5.89 2.18
N THR A 140 -6.49 6.83 2.95
CA THR A 140 -5.68 7.74 3.76
C THR A 140 -5.38 7.10 5.12
N MET A 141 -4.11 7.15 5.51
CA MET A 141 -3.70 6.89 6.89
C MET A 141 -3.74 8.22 7.64
N ASN A 142 -4.22 8.21 8.88
CA ASN A 142 -4.06 9.29 9.83
C ASN A 142 -3.29 8.75 11.03
N THR A 143 -2.31 9.52 11.51
CA THR A 143 -1.57 9.20 12.73
C THR A 143 -1.72 10.32 13.73
N LYS A 144 -1.78 9.96 15.01
CA LYS A 144 -1.80 10.91 16.11
C LYS A 144 -0.82 10.44 17.17
N THR A 145 0.35 11.07 17.19
CA THR A 145 1.40 10.75 18.15
C THR A 145 1.30 11.61 19.40
N GLN A 146 1.44 10.99 20.56
CA GLN A 146 1.44 11.62 21.87
C GLN A 146 2.68 11.19 22.67
N PRO A 147 3.28 12.09 23.46
CA PRO A 147 4.36 11.72 24.34
C PRO A 147 3.84 10.82 25.47
N MET A 148 4.61 9.77 25.78
CA MET A 148 4.35 8.80 26.86
C MET A 148 5.38 8.94 28.00
N GLY A 149 6.17 10.02 27.98
CA GLY A 149 7.18 10.31 28.99
C GLY A 149 8.60 9.99 28.54
N LEU A 150 9.52 10.07 29.50
CA LEU A 150 10.94 9.82 29.28
C LEU A 150 11.54 9.04 30.46
N LYS A 151 12.63 8.32 30.19
CA LYS A 151 13.41 7.61 31.18
C LYS A 151 14.87 8.01 31.08
N TRP A 152 15.40 8.54 32.17
CA TRP A 152 16.82 8.84 32.30
C TRP A 152 17.64 7.55 32.33
N VAL A 153 18.63 7.44 31.43
CA VAL A 153 19.70 6.45 31.52
C VAL A 153 20.80 7.01 32.40
N THR A 154 21.21 8.24 32.11
CA THR A 154 22.15 9.03 32.92
C THR A 154 21.53 10.39 33.20
N LYS A 155 21.54 10.86 34.45
CA LYS A 155 20.96 12.16 34.81
C LYS A 155 21.93 13.30 34.51
N PRO A 156 21.44 14.47 34.07
CA PRO A 156 22.29 15.61 33.77
C PRO A 156 22.74 16.33 35.05
N VAL A 157 24.05 16.48 35.23
CA VAL A 157 24.66 17.14 36.38
C VAL A 157 25.81 18.02 35.90
N LEU A 158 25.75 19.31 36.24
CA LEU A 158 26.86 20.23 36.01
C LEU A 158 27.84 20.15 37.17
N ASP A 159 29.12 19.96 36.87
CA ASP A 159 30.18 19.84 37.86
C ASP A 159 31.00 21.14 37.93
N TYR A 160 30.88 21.85 39.06
CA TYR A 160 31.67 23.04 39.38
C TYR A 160 32.77 22.72 40.42
N GLY A 161 33.26 21.47 40.45
CA GLY A 161 34.25 20.97 41.39
C GLY A 161 33.65 20.68 42.76
N LYS A 162 33.51 21.71 43.60
CA LYS A 162 32.96 21.57 44.97
C LYS A 162 31.44 21.48 45.01
N ILE A 163 30.76 21.93 43.94
CA ILE A 163 29.30 21.98 43.84
C ILE A 163 28.87 21.20 42.60
N LYS A 164 27.94 20.27 42.77
CA LYS A 164 27.30 19.53 41.68
C LYS A 164 25.85 19.96 41.56
N VAL A 165 25.49 20.56 40.43
CA VAL A 165 24.16 21.13 40.20
C VAL A 165 23.37 20.20 39.26
N PRO A 166 22.36 19.46 39.74
CA PRO A 166 21.50 18.68 38.87
C PRO A 166 20.60 19.60 38.04
N ILE A 167 20.66 19.48 36.72
CA ILE A 167 19.83 20.30 35.80
C ILE A 167 18.66 19.51 35.20
N THR A 168 18.30 18.40 35.84
CA THR A 168 17.26 17.46 35.35
C THR A 168 15.96 18.17 35.00
N ASN A 169 15.46 19.04 35.89
CA ASN A 169 14.18 19.72 35.69
C ASN A 169 14.20 20.72 34.53
N LEU A 170 15.32 21.42 34.35
CA LEU A 170 15.49 22.39 33.25
C LEU A 170 15.48 21.66 31.90
N VAL A 171 16.29 20.61 31.80
CA VAL A 171 16.36 19.78 30.60
C VAL A 171 15.02 19.11 30.33
N GLU A 172 14.38 18.53 31.35
CA GLU A 172 13.06 17.89 31.18
C GLU A 172 12.01 18.85 30.66
N SER A 173 11.98 20.10 31.14
CA SER A 173 11.08 21.14 30.62
C SER A 173 11.34 21.45 29.15
N SER A 174 12.61 21.63 28.77
CA SER A 174 13.00 21.86 27.37
C SER A 174 12.63 20.67 26.46
N LEU A 175 12.93 19.45 26.90
CA LEU A 175 12.58 18.22 26.16
C LEU A 175 11.07 18.04 26.03
N LYS A 176 10.28 18.35 27.07
CA LYS A 176 8.81 18.32 27.01
C LYS A 176 8.25 19.31 25.99
N LYS A 177 8.83 20.51 25.89
CA LYS A 177 8.45 21.48 24.84
C LYS A 177 8.69 20.91 23.45
N GLN A 178 9.84 20.27 23.23
CA GLN A 178 10.18 19.67 21.94
C GLN A 178 9.45 18.37 21.61
N GLN A 179 8.88 17.69 22.60
CA GLN A 179 8.09 16.47 22.36
C GLN A 179 6.95 16.70 21.37
N ALA A 180 6.38 17.90 21.29
CA ALA A 180 5.36 18.24 20.31
C ALA A 180 5.90 18.20 18.88
N ASP A 181 7.07 18.80 18.64
CA ASP A 181 7.74 18.78 17.34
C ASP A 181 8.16 17.36 16.96
N PHE A 182 8.61 16.56 17.93
CA PHE A 182 8.88 15.14 17.73
C PHE A 182 7.64 14.37 17.32
N CYS A 183 6.50 14.57 17.98
CA CYS A 183 5.24 13.92 17.62
C CYS A 183 4.85 14.26 16.18
N LYS A 184 4.91 15.55 15.81
CA LYS A 184 4.61 16.01 14.45
C LYS A 184 5.55 15.39 13.42
N THR A 185 6.85 15.35 13.70
CA THR A 185 7.86 14.77 12.81
C THR A 185 7.61 13.26 12.60
N ILE A 186 7.31 12.54 13.68
CA ILE A 186 6.96 11.11 13.62
C ILE A 186 5.72 10.92 12.74
N ASP A 187 4.67 11.71 12.97
CA ASP A 187 3.42 11.63 12.19
C ASP A 187 3.67 11.88 10.69
N GLU A 188 4.40 12.94 10.33
CA GLU A 188 4.73 13.25 8.94
C GLU A 188 5.55 12.14 8.26
N MET A 189 6.52 11.56 8.97
CA MET A 189 7.33 10.47 8.44
C MET A 189 6.52 9.19 8.28
N MET A 190 5.65 8.86 9.23
CA MET A 190 4.76 7.70 9.17
C MET A 190 3.78 7.80 7.98
N LEU A 191 3.15 8.96 7.79
CA LEU A 191 2.21 9.20 6.70
C LEU A 191 2.84 9.08 5.31
N LYS A 192 4.09 9.52 5.14
CA LYS A 192 4.81 9.39 3.87
C LYS A 192 5.04 7.93 3.47
N GLN A 193 5.18 7.02 4.43
CA GLN A 193 5.54 5.63 4.18
C GLN A 193 4.33 4.69 4.10
N LEU A 194 3.25 5.01 4.83
CA LEU A 194 2.03 4.18 4.86
C LEU A 194 1.07 4.49 3.71
N ASN A 195 1.58 4.55 2.47
CA ASN A 195 0.78 4.76 1.27
C ASN A 195 0.30 3.43 0.66
N PHE A 196 -0.73 2.84 1.25
CA PHE A 196 -1.31 1.57 0.78
C PHE A 196 -2.01 1.66 -0.58
N GLN A 197 -2.42 2.87 -0.98
CA GLN A 197 -3.14 3.07 -2.23
C GLN A 197 -2.31 2.67 -3.45
N GLN A 198 -1.02 3.01 -3.45
CA GLN A 198 -0.12 2.69 -4.57
C GLN A 198 0.00 1.17 -4.76
N TYR A 199 0.20 0.42 -3.68
CA TYR A 199 0.28 -1.03 -3.72
C TYR A 199 -1.04 -1.66 -4.19
N ALA A 200 -2.18 -1.11 -3.78
CA ALA A 200 -3.48 -1.59 -4.24
C ALA A 200 -3.71 -1.33 -5.74
N ILE A 201 -3.30 -0.16 -6.26
CA ILE A 201 -3.35 0.15 -7.69
C ILE A 201 -2.47 -0.82 -8.48
N MET A 202 -1.24 -1.09 -8.00
CA MET A 202 -0.35 -2.06 -8.63
C MET A 202 -0.97 -3.45 -8.68
N ALA A 203 -1.51 -3.94 -7.57
CA ALA A 203 -2.17 -5.25 -7.49
C ALA A 203 -3.40 -5.31 -8.40
N TRP A 204 -4.25 -4.27 -8.39
CA TRP A 204 -5.43 -4.17 -9.25
C TRP A 204 -5.07 -4.25 -10.74
N ASN A 205 -4.06 -3.50 -11.15
CA ASN A 205 -3.57 -3.49 -12.52
C ASN A 205 -2.94 -4.83 -12.92
N GLN A 206 -2.27 -5.52 -11.99
CA GLN A 206 -1.75 -6.86 -12.22
C GLN A 206 -2.88 -7.86 -12.45
N PHE A 207 -3.93 -7.85 -11.61
CA PHE A 207 -5.11 -8.71 -11.80
C PHE A 207 -5.89 -8.39 -13.08
N SER A 208 -5.82 -7.15 -13.56
CA SER A 208 -6.47 -6.72 -14.79
C SER A 208 -5.82 -7.29 -16.07
N GLN A 209 -4.64 -7.90 -15.95
CA GLN A 209 -3.96 -8.57 -17.06
C GLN A 209 -4.37 -10.05 -17.15
N PRO A 210 -4.67 -10.57 -18.36
CA PRO A 210 -4.96 -11.99 -18.55
C PRO A 210 -3.74 -12.86 -18.26
N PHE A 211 -3.94 -13.90 -17.46
CA PHE A 211 -2.92 -14.89 -17.10
C PHE A 211 -2.99 -16.07 -18.06
N ASN A 212 -1.85 -16.50 -18.62
CA ASN A 212 -1.80 -17.80 -19.29
C ASN A 212 -1.77 -18.88 -18.21
N VAL A 213 -2.80 -19.73 -18.17
CA VAL A 213 -2.93 -20.80 -17.18
C VAL A 213 -2.64 -22.18 -17.75
N SER A 214 -2.60 -22.31 -19.08
CA SER A 214 -2.13 -23.52 -19.75
C SER A 214 -1.59 -23.17 -21.13
N GLU A 215 -0.29 -23.38 -21.34
CA GLU A 215 0.32 -23.23 -22.66
C GLU A 215 -0.11 -24.36 -23.60
N GLU A 216 -0.27 -25.59 -23.09
CA GLU A 216 -0.64 -26.78 -23.86
C GLU A 216 -1.97 -26.60 -24.60
N TYR A 217 -2.95 -26.03 -23.90
CA TYR A 217 -4.30 -25.77 -24.40
C TYR A 217 -4.53 -24.29 -24.73
N ASN A 218 -3.47 -23.48 -24.69
CA ASN A 218 -3.52 -22.03 -24.91
C ASN A 218 -4.68 -21.36 -24.15
N THR A 219 -4.80 -21.69 -22.86
CA THR A 219 -5.89 -21.27 -21.98
C THR A 219 -5.48 -20.05 -21.17
N TRP A 220 -6.36 -19.06 -21.16
CA TRP A 220 -6.17 -17.76 -20.54
C TRP A 220 -7.24 -17.49 -19.49
N LEU A 221 -6.83 -17.03 -18.33
CA LEU A 221 -7.70 -16.59 -17.25
C LEU A 221 -7.73 -15.05 -17.24
N LYS A 222 -8.91 -14.48 -17.42
CA LYS A 222 -9.17 -13.05 -17.26
C LYS A 222 -9.81 -12.82 -15.91
N ILE A 223 -9.15 -11.99 -15.08
CA ILE A 223 -9.69 -11.54 -13.81
C ILE A 223 -10.13 -10.08 -13.97
N THR A 224 -11.36 -9.78 -13.57
CA THR A 224 -11.90 -8.41 -13.56
C THR A 224 -12.20 -8.03 -12.11
N PRO A 225 -11.33 -7.22 -11.47
CA PRO A 225 -11.59 -6.74 -10.12
C PRO A 225 -12.80 -5.80 -10.06
N ILE A 226 -13.56 -5.86 -8.96
CA ILE A 226 -14.83 -5.14 -8.76
C ILE A 226 -14.73 -4.21 -7.56
N ALA A 227 -14.28 -4.72 -6.42
CA ALA A 227 -14.18 -3.98 -5.18
C ALA A 227 -13.05 -4.53 -4.31
N VAL A 228 -12.48 -3.65 -3.48
CA VAL A 228 -11.55 -4.02 -2.43
C VAL A 228 -12.29 -3.96 -1.10
N ASN A 229 -12.10 -4.98 -0.28
CA ASN A 229 -12.60 -5.09 1.07
C ASN A 229 -11.39 -5.23 2.01
N ILE A 230 -11.34 -4.51 3.12
CA ILE A 230 -10.21 -4.55 4.05
C ILE A 230 -10.71 -4.76 5.48
N SER A 231 -10.04 -5.64 6.22
CA SER A 231 -10.28 -5.80 7.66
C SER A 231 -9.54 -4.74 8.48
N PRO A 232 -10.01 -4.41 9.70
CA PRO A 232 -9.27 -3.55 10.61
C PRO A 232 -7.81 -4.01 10.78
N LEU A 233 -6.90 -3.04 10.89
CA LEU A 233 -5.48 -3.32 11.12
C LEU A 233 -5.29 -3.91 12.52
N VAL A 234 -4.58 -5.02 12.60
CA VAL A 234 -4.22 -5.67 13.87
C VAL A 234 -2.75 -5.42 14.14
N PHE A 235 -2.44 -4.86 15.31
CA PHE A 235 -1.08 -4.55 15.71
C PHE A 235 -0.62 -5.62 16.69
N TYR A 236 0.41 -6.36 16.32
CA TYR A 236 0.89 -7.47 17.14
C TYR A 236 2.41 -7.48 17.20
N GLY A 237 2.97 -7.20 18.37
CA GLY A 237 4.40 -7.31 18.64
C GLY A 237 5.25 -6.50 17.65
N ASN A 238 5.83 -7.16 16.66
CA ASN A 238 6.74 -6.58 15.68
C ASN A 238 6.13 -6.40 14.27
N GLN A 239 4.81 -6.54 14.09
CA GLN A 239 4.16 -6.44 12.78
C GLN A 239 2.74 -5.87 12.84
N ILE A 240 2.27 -5.36 11.70
CA ILE A 240 0.88 -4.98 11.45
C ILE A 240 0.29 -6.03 10.51
N GLU A 241 -0.83 -6.63 10.89
CA GLU A 241 -1.57 -7.58 10.07
C GLU A 241 -2.85 -6.95 9.53
N ALA A 242 -3.17 -7.22 8.27
CA ALA A 242 -4.39 -6.80 7.62
C ALA A 242 -4.85 -7.90 6.67
N ASN A 243 -6.16 -8.10 6.51
CA ASN A 243 -6.69 -8.96 5.46
C ASN A 243 -7.27 -8.06 4.36
N ILE A 244 -6.86 -8.32 3.13
CA ILE A 244 -7.36 -7.63 1.94
C ILE A 244 -8.15 -8.65 1.12
N GLY A 245 -9.43 -8.37 0.92
CA GLY A 245 -10.32 -9.11 0.05
C GLY A 245 -10.52 -8.36 -1.26
N ILE A 246 -10.48 -9.06 -2.38
CA ILE A 246 -10.82 -8.49 -3.68
C ILE A 246 -11.98 -9.30 -4.25
N ASP A 247 -13.08 -8.61 -4.51
CA ASP A 247 -14.21 -9.19 -5.25
C ASP A 247 -13.90 -9.11 -6.73
N THR A 248 -14.04 -10.22 -7.45
CA THR A 248 -13.67 -10.31 -8.86
C THR A 248 -14.71 -11.08 -9.67
N PHE A 249 -14.71 -10.85 -10.98
CA PHE A 249 -15.22 -11.81 -11.95
C PHE A 249 -14.06 -12.56 -12.59
N SER A 250 -14.25 -13.84 -12.85
CA SER A 250 -13.24 -14.70 -13.45
C SER A 250 -13.79 -15.41 -14.68
N GLU A 251 -13.12 -15.23 -15.80
CA GLU A 251 -13.53 -15.78 -17.10
C GLU A 251 -12.36 -16.54 -17.74
N THR A 252 -12.58 -17.76 -18.19
CA THR A 252 -11.55 -18.58 -18.85
C THR A 252 -11.81 -18.68 -20.36
N PHE A 253 -10.77 -18.39 -21.14
CA PHE A 253 -10.77 -18.36 -22.60
C PHE A 253 -9.77 -19.38 -23.14
N THR A 254 -10.17 -20.13 -24.16
CA THR A 254 -9.29 -21.09 -24.85
C THR A 254 -8.91 -20.56 -26.23
N GLY A 255 -7.64 -20.69 -26.63
CA GLY A 255 -7.15 -20.33 -27.95
C GLY A 255 -6.69 -18.88 -28.10
N GLN A 256 -7.56 -17.91 -27.84
CA GLN A 256 -7.17 -16.49 -27.96
C GLN A 256 -6.98 -15.83 -26.60
N LYS A 257 -5.90 -15.06 -26.49
CA LYS A 257 -5.67 -14.19 -25.33
C LYS A 257 -6.77 -13.12 -25.30
N PRO A 258 -7.57 -13.03 -24.22
CA PRO A 258 -8.61 -12.02 -24.12
C PRO A 258 -8.00 -10.62 -23.95
N ALA A 259 -8.76 -9.59 -24.28
CA ALA A 259 -8.33 -8.21 -24.04
C ALA A 259 -8.20 -7.94 -22.53
N ALA A 260 -7.11 -7.27 -22.15
CA ALA A 260 -6.89 -6.83 -20.78
C ALA A 260 -7.92 -5.78 -20.36
N SER A 261 -8.25 -5.75 -19.08
CA SER A 261 -9.05 -4.67 -18.51
C SER A 261 -8.24 -3.36 -18.50
N PRO A 262 -8.88 -2.18 -18.67
CA PRO A 262 -8.17 -0.91 -18.64
C PRO A 262 -7.39 -0.71 -17.34
N LEU A 263 -6.14 -0.28 -17.46
CA LEU A 263 -5.33 0.05 -16.30
C LEU A 263 -5.87 1.29 -15.59
N ILE A 264 -5.93 1.24 -14.26
CA ILE A 264 -6.38 2.35 -13.43
C ILE A 264 -5.17 3.13 -12.90
N LYS A 265 -5.34 4.45 -12.76
CA LYS A 265 -4.39 5.34 -12.07
C LYS A 265 -4.85 5.69 -10.66
N THR A 266 -6.15 5.55 -10.40
CA THR A 266 -6.79 5.79 -9.11
C THR A 266 -7.70 4.62 -8.81
N ILE A 267 -7.74 4.22 -7.54
CA ILE A 267 -8.58 3.13 -7.06
C ILE A 267 -9.74 3.70 -6.23
N ALA A 268 -10.92 3.10 -6.38
CA ALA A 268 -12.09 3.46 -5.59
C ALA A 268 -11.85 3.18 -4.10
N ASN A 269 -12.63 3.85 -3.24
CA ASN A 269 -12.60 3.59 -1.81
C ASN A 269 -12.86 2.10 -1.52
N PHE A 270 -12.15 1.54 -0.55
CA PHE A 270 -12.38 0.17 -0.12
C PHE A 270 -13.55 0.09 0.87
N ASN A 271 -14.16 -1.09 0.97
CA ASN A 271 -15.15 -1.37 2.00
C ASN A 271 -14.46 -1.88 3.26
N SER A 272 -14.72 -1.25 4.40
CA SER A 272 -14.26 -1.76 5.70
C SER A 272 -15.18 -2.87 6.17
N VAL A 273 -14.66 -4.08 6.33
CA VAL A 273 -15.40 -5.26 6.77
C VAL A 273 -14.74 -5.87 8.01
N GLN A 274 -15.51 -6.25 9.03
CA GLN A 274 -14.93 -6.75 10.29
C GLN A 274 -14.14 -8.05 10.12
N ALA A 275 -14.61 -8.93 9.23
CA ALA A 275 -13.96 -10.17 8.91
C ALA A 275 -14.13 -10.49 7.42
N LEU A 276 -13.08 -11.05 6.83
CA LEU A 276 -13.10 -11.57 5.47
C LEU A 276 -13.23 -13.10 5.49
N PRO A 277 -13.87 -13.72 4.50
CA PRO A 277 -13.86 -15.16 4.35
C PRO A 277 -12.40 -15.64 4.24
N GLN A 278 -11.99 -16.56 5.11
CA GLN A 278 -10.62 -17.13 5.10
C GLN A 278 -10.38 -18.13 3.95
N LYS A 279 -11.22 -18.12 2.92
CA LYS A 279 -11.16 -19.07 1.81
C LYS A 279 -10.93 -18.29 0.53
N PHE A 280 -9.91 -18.69 -0.21
CA PHE A 280 -9.76 -18.32 -1.61
C PHE A 280 -10.86 -19.02 -2.41
N LEU A 281 -11.80 -18.26 -2.97
CA LEU A 281 -12.87 -18.79 -3.81
C LEU A 281 -12.78 -18.15 -5.19
N LEU A 282 -12.25 -18.92 -6.15
CA LEU A 282 -12.26 -18.57 -7.56
C LEU A 282 -13.29 -19.44 -8.28
N GLN A 283 -14.39 -18.82 -8.68
CA GLN A 283 -15.40 -19.41 -9.53
C GLN A 283 -15.26 -18.81 -10.92
N THR A 284 -14.95 -19.65 -11.91
CA THR A 284 -14.73 -19.20 -13.27
C THR A 284 -15.67 -19.90 -14.24
N THR A 285 -15.99 -19.19 -15.31
CA THR A 285 -16.62 -19.75 -16.49
C THR A 285 -15.56 -20.30 -17.43
N ALA A 286 -15.92 -21.30 -18.23
CA ALA A 286 -15.05 -21.83 -19.28
C ALA A 286 -15.76 -21.72 -20.63
N ASN A 287 -15.09 -21.16 -21.63
CA ASN A 287 -15.50 -21.25 -23.02
C ASN A 287 -14.39 -21.91 -23.84
N ILE A 288 -14.79 -22.98 -24.53
CA ILE A 288 -13.95 -23.69 -25.47
C ILE A 288 -14.63 -23.53 -26.82
N PRO A 289 -14.15 -22.63 -27.69
CA PRO A 289 -14.67 -22.50 -29.04
C PRO A 289 -14.63 -23.85 -29.77
N PHE A 290 -15.63 -24.11 -30.63
CA PHE A 290 -15.69 -25.39 -31.36
C PHE A 290 -14.41 -25.67 -32.16
N THR A 291 -13.78 -24.63 -32.71
CA THR A 291 -12.49 -24.72 -33.42
C THR A 291 -11.36 -25.23 -32.52
N GLU A 292 -11.28 -24.71 -31.28
CA GLU A 292 -10.29 -25.15 -30.30
C GLU A 292 -10.61 -26.56 -29.78
N ALA A 293 -11.88 -26.86 -29.50
CA ALA A 293 -12.30 -28.20 -29.10
C ALA A 293 -11.94 -29.26 -30.15
N THR A 294 -12.14 -28.91 -31.43
CA THR A 294 -11.76 -29.76 -32.56
C THR A 294 -10.25 -29.94 -32.64
N ALA A 295 -9.48 -28.85 -32.55
CA ALA A 295 -8.01 -28.92 -32.56
C ALA A 295 -7.46 -29.76 -31.40
N ILE A 296 -8.04 -29.64 -30.20
CA ILE A 296 -7.69 -30.46 -29.03
C ILE A 296 -8.01 -31.93 -29.31
N ALA A 297 -9.20 -32.23 -29.83
CA ALA A 297 -9.61 -33.59 -30.16
C ALA A 297 -8.71 -34.21 -31.26
N GLU A 298 -8.40 -33.46 -32.31
CA GLU A 298 -7.48 -33.90 -33.36
C GLU A 298 -6.10 -34.19 -32.79
N LYS A 299 -5.53 -33.28 -31.99
CA LYS A 299 -4.23 -33.50 -31.34
C LYS A 299 -4.24 -34.72 -30.39
N MET A 300 -5.37 -34.99 -29.75
CA MET A 300 -5.52 -36.11 -28.82
C MET A 300 -5.75 -37.45 -29.52
N PHE A 301 -6.52 -37.48 -30.61
CA PHE A 301 -7.05 -38.71 -31.19
C PHE A 301 -6.62 -38.94 -32.64
N LEU A 302 -6.47 -37.89 -33.46
CA LEU A 302 -6.19 -38.03 -34.89
C LEU A 302 -4.86 -38.78 -35.11
N ASN A 303 -4.92 -39.82 -35.94
CA ASN A 303 -3.82 -40.73 -36.26
C ASN A 303 -3.22 -41.50 -35.08
N LYS A 304 -3.86 -41.50 -33.90
CA LYS A 304 -3.41 -42.31 -32.77
C LYS A 304 -4.06 -43.69 -32.75
N GLU A 305 -3.28 -44.67 -32.33
CA GLU A 305 -3.74 -46.05 -32.10
C GLU A 305 -4.06 -46.26 -30.63
N PHE A 306 -5.20 -46.86 -30.36
CA PHE A 306 -5.63 -47.24 -29.02
C PHE A 306 -5.84 -48.74 -28.95
N ASP A 307 -5.33 -49.36 -27.89
CA ASP A 307 -5.53 -50.77 -27.63
C ASP A 307 -6.97 -51.03 -27.21
N PHE A 308 -7.58 -52.02 -27.83
CA PHE A 308 -8.97 -52.41 -27.62
C PHE A 308 -9.02 -53.91 -27.32
N ARG A 309 -9.91 -54.31 -26.39
CA ARG A 309 -10.01 -55.69 -25.88
C ARG A 309 -8.68 -56.22 -25.32
N GLU A 310 -8.11 -55.50 -24.35
CA GLU A 310 -6.87 -55.91 -23.64
C GLU A 310 -5.69 -56.19 -24.61
N GLY A 311 -5.55 -55.37 -25.65
CA GLY A 311 -4.45 -55.49 -26.62
C GLY A 311 -4.66 -56.52 -27.74
N LYS A 312 -5.83 -57.20 -27.79
CA LYS A 312 -6.15 -58.16 -28.88
C LYS A 312 -6.49 -57.48 -30.21
N SER A 313 -6.76 -56.18 -30.19
CA SER A 313 -7.13 -55.40 -31.37
C SER A 313 -6.70 -53.94 -31.19
N LYS A 314 -6.38 -53.26 -32.29
CA LYS A 314 -6.04 -51.84 -32.29
C LYS A 314 -7.03 -51.05 -33.11
N ILE A 315 -7.42 -49.89 -32.61
CA ILE A 315 -8.29 -48.94 -33.32
C ILE A 315 -7.46 -47.68 -33.58
N LYS A 316 -7.35 -47.30 -34.86
CA LYS A 316 -6.75 -46.03 -35.27
C LYS A 316 -7.88 -45.05 -35.58
N ILE A 317 -7.84 -43.88 -34.95
CA ILE A 317 -8.76 -42.79 -35.26
C ILE A 317 -8.16 -41.99 -36.42
N THR A 318 -8.93 -41.82 -37.49
CA THR A 318 -8.56 -41.10 -38.73
C THR A 318 -9.56 -40.03 -39.04
#